data_AF-A0A916Z2U7-F1
#
_entry.id   AF-A0A916Z2U7-F1
#
_cell.length_a   1.000
_cell.length_b   1.000
_cell.length_c   1.000
_cell.angle_alpha   90.00
_cell.angle_beta   90.00
_cell.angle_gamma   90.00
#
_symmetry.space_group_name_H-M   'P 1'
#
loop_
_entity.id
_entity.type
_entity.pdbx_description
1 polymer ?
#
loop_
_entity_poly.entity_id
_entity_poly.type
_entity_poly.pdbx_seq_one_letter_code
_entity_poly.pdbx_strand_id
1 'polypeptide(L)'
;MPIDKDLQRNRFAQAVRLLGGNHATAQAIGCGERTIRKLLSGEAEIHRAWLESISIALIERGEKCRRLERHINPAFSGNLTRDQLLDTRDDARRHGGRN
;
A
#
# COMPACT_ATOMS: atom_id res chain seq x y z
N MET A 1 -4.98 2.61 -28.19
CA MET A 1 -5.11 1.16 -28.39
C MET A 1 -5.71 0.55 -27.12
N PRO A 2 -6.74 -0.31 -27.21
CA PRO A 2 -7.21 -1.11 -26.08
C PRO A 2 -6.06 -1.98 -25.53
N ILE A 3 -5.99 -2.18 -24.22
CA ILE A 3 -5.03 -3.12 -23.62
C ILE A 3 -5.53 -4.56 -23.79
N ASP A 4 -4.62 -5.52 -23.89
CA ASP A 4 -4.97 -6.93 -23.86
C ASP A 4 -5.37 -7.39 -22.44
N LYS A 5 -6.09 -8.52 -22.36
CA LYS A 5 -6.67 -9.04 -21.10
C LYS A 5 -5.59 -9.45 -20.10
N ASP A 6 -4.45 -9.96 -20.57
CA ASP A 6 -3.38 -10.43 -19.67
C ASP A 6 -2.64 -9.25 -19.05
N LEU A 7 -2.38 -8.19 -19.81
CA LEU A 7 -1.85 -6.94 -19.27
C LEU A 7 -2.81 -6.29 -18.27
N GLN A 8 -4.12 -6.31 -18.52
CA GLN A 8 -5.12 -5.83 -17.56
C GLN A 8 -5.07 -6.64 -16.26
N ARG A 9 -5.03 -7.98 -16.35
CA ARG A 9 -4.95 -8.86 -15.18
C ARG A 9 -3.65 -8.65 -14.40
N ASN A 10 -2.53 -8.45 -15.09
CA ASN A 10 -1.24 -8.13 -14.47
C ASN A 10 -1.27 -6.81 -13.69
N ARG A 11 -1.92 -5.77 -14.23
CA ARG A 11 -2.14 -4.50 -13.52
C ARG A 11 -3.06 -4.67 -12.32
N PHE A 12 -4.14 -5.43 -12.47
CA PHE A 12 -5.04 -5.76 -11.36
C PHE A 12 -4.31 -6.52 -10.24
N ALA A 13 -3.45 -7.49 -10.59
CA ALA A 13 -2.62 -8.22 -9.64
C ALA A 13 -1.62 -7.30 -8.91
N GLN A 14 -1.03 -6.32 -9.60
CA GLN A 14 -0.19 -5.30 -8.96
C GLN A 14 -0.97 -4.46 -7.95
N ALA A 15 -2.17 -4.01 -8.32
CA ALA A 15 -3.04 -3.26 -7.43
C ALA A 15 -3.41 -4.07 -6.19
N VAL A 16 -3.78 -5.34 -6.35
CA VAL A 16 -4.06 -6.26 -5.23
C VAL A 16 -2.87 -6.35 -4.27
N ARG A 17 -1.64 -6.48 -4.81
CA ARG A 17 -0.41 -6.52 -3.97
C ARG A 17 -0.21 -5.23 -3.19
N LEU A 18 -0.39 -4.07 -3.83
CA LEU A 18 -0.27 -2.76 -3.19
C LEU A 18 -1.30 -2.53 -2.09
N LEU A 19 -2.51 -3.09 -2.24
CA LEU A 19 -3.56 -3.06 -1.24
C LEU A 19 -3.32 -4.03 -0.07
N GLY A 20 -2.32 -4.91 -0.15
CA GLY A 20 -1.97 -5.86 0.90
C GLY A 20 -2.45 -7.30 0.65
N GLY A 21 -2.76 -7.64 -0.60
CA GLY A 21 -3.15 -8.99 -1.02
C GLY A 21 -4.66 -9.21 -1.14
N ASN A 22 -5.06 -10.46 -1.36
CA ASN A 22 -6.42 -10.83 -1.71
C ASN A 22 -7.43 -10.46 -0.63
N HIS A 23 -7.12 -10.78 0.63
CA HIS A 23 -8.01 -10.52 1.77
C HIS A 23 -8.25 -9.02 1.97
N ALA A 24 -7.16 -8.24 2.03
CA ALA A 24 -7.24 -6.79 2.22
C ALA A 24 -7.97 -6.10 1.06
N THR A 25 -7.71 -6.53 -0.18
CA THR A 25 -8.43 -6.01 -1.35
C THR A 25 -9.91 -6.32 -1.29
N ALA A 26 -10.28 -7.56 -0.96
CA ALA A 26 -11.67 -7.99 -0.85
C ALA A 26 -12.44 -7.17 0.19
N GLN A 27 -11.84 -6.92 1.36
CA GLN A 27 -12.43 -6.03 2.37
C GLN A 27 -12.53 -4.59 1.86
N ALA A 28 -11.49 -4.06 1.22
CA ALA A 28 -11.47 -2.68 0.74
C ALA A 28 -12.55 -2.38 -0.32
N ILE A 29 -12.89 -3.36 -1.16
CA ILE A 29 -13.88 -3.19 -2.23
C ILE A 29 -15.23 -3.87 -1.94
N GLY A 30 -15.41 -4.44 -0.74
CA GLY A 30 -16.69 -5.00 -0.29
C GLY A 30 -17.09 -6.30 -1.01
N CYS A 31 -16.15 -7.19 -1.31
CA CYS A 31 -16.44 -8.48 -1.94
C CYS A 31 -15.83 -9.67 -1.19
N GLY A 32 -16.12 -10.89 -1.65
CA GLY A 32 -15.49 -12.09 -1.11
C GLY A 32 -14.05 -12.28 -1.63
N GLU A 33 -13.16 -12.82 -0.79
CA GLU A 33 -11.77 -13.11 -1.19
C GLU A 33 -11.70 -14.10 -2.36
N ARG A 34 -12.62 -15.08 -2.39
CA ARG A 34 -12.74 -16.02 -3.50
C ARG A 34 -12.98 -15.31 -4.83
N THR A 35 -13.70 -14.19 -4.85
CA THR A 35 -13.91 -13.38 -6.05
C THR A 35 -12.61 -12.79 -6.55
N ILE A 36 -11.79 -12.22 -5.66
CA ILE A 36 -10.46 -11.70 -6.04
C ILE A 36 -9.60 -12.80 -6.64
N ARG A 37 -9.56 -13.99 -6.04
CA ARG A 37 -8.79 -15.13 -6.58
C ARG A 37 -9.24 -15.52 -7.99
N LYS A 38 -10.56 -15.58 -8.24
CA LYS A 38 -11.11 -15.88 -9.58
C LYS A 38 -10.73 -14.83 -10.63
N LEU A 39 -10.77 -13.55 -10.26
CA LEU A 39 -10.35 -12.45 -11.14
C LEU A 39 -8.86 -12.54 -11.47
N LEU A 40 -8.03 -12.90 -10.47
CA LEU A 40 -6.59 -13.07 -10.64
C LEU A 40 -6.19 -14.33 -11.41
N SER A 41 -6.95 -15.41 -11.32
CA SER A 41 -6.71 -16.62 -12.11
C SER A 41 -7.26 -16.51 -13.54
N GLY A 42 -8.16 -15.55 -13.79
CA GLY A 42 -8.88 -15.44 -15.06
C GLY A 42 -10.11 -16.35 -15.16
N GLU A 43 -10.46 -17.07 -14.09
CA GLU A 43 -11.74 -17.78 -13.97
C GLU A 43 -12.95 -16.84 -14.03
N ALA A 44 -12.76 -15.56 -13.70
CA ALA A 44 -13.75 -14.50 -13.85
C ALA A 44 -13.17 -13.32 -14.62
N GLU A 45 -14.01 -12.63 -15.40
CA GLU A 45 -13.60 -11.46 -16.17
C GLU A 45 -13.54 -10.19 -15.29
N ILE A 46 -12.53 -9.36 -15.53
CA ILE A 46 -12.37 -8.07 -14.85
C ILE A 46 -13.23 -7.03 -15.58
N HIS A 47 -14.48 -6.92 -15.16
CA HIS A 47 -15.37 -5.86 -15.62
C HIS A 47 -14.91 -4.46 -15.18
N ARG A 48 -15.37 -3.45 -15.91
CA ARG A 48 -15.07 -2.03 -15.64
C ARG A 48 -15.33 -1.63 -14.17
N ALA A 49 -16.42 -2.11 -13.56
CA ALA A 49 -16.74 -1.81 -12.17
C ALA A 49 -15.63 -2.26 -11.20
N TRP A 50 -14.99 -3.43 -11.44
CA TRP A 50 -13.87 -3.88 -10.62
C TRP A 50 -12.65 -2.96 -10.72
N LEU A 51 -12.40 -2.42 -11.92
CA LEU A 51 -11.31 -1.46 -12.15
C LEU A 51 -11.59 -0.14 -11.43
N GLU A 52 -12.84 0.33 -11.45
CA GLU A 52 -13.25 1.53 -10.73
C GLU A 52 -13.11 1.34 -9.22
N SER A 53 -13.64 0.24 -8.67
CA SER A 53 -13.54 -0.05 -7.23
C SER A 53 -12.10 -0.19 -6.75
N ILE A 54 -11.24 -0.93 -7.48
CA ILE A 54 -9.85 -1.10 -7.07
C ILE A 54 -9.05 0.21 -7.21
N SER A 55 -9.38 1.05 -8.17
CA SER A 55 -8.76 2.38 -8.33
C SER A 55 -9.09 3.29 -7.15
N ILE A 56 -10.36 3.32 -6.71
CA ILE A 56 -10.78 4.09 -5.53
C ILE A 56 -10.06 3.59 -4.28
N ALA A 57 -10.02 2.27 -4.08
CA ALA A 57 -9.32 1.66 -2.94
C ALA A 57 -7.82 2.02 -2.90
N LEU A 58 -7.15 2.07 -4.06
CA LEU A 58 -5.74 2.48 -4.16
C LEU A 58 -5.53 3.94 -3.75
N ILE A 59 -6.41 4.85 -4.19
CA ILE A 59 -6.35 6.27 -3.82
C ILE A 59 -6.51 6.40 -2.30
N GLU A 60 -7.54 5.78 -1.72
CA GLU A 60 -7.76 5.81 -0.27
C GLU A 60 -6.59 5.23 0.52
N ARG A 61 -5.98 4.14 0.04
CA ARG A 61 -4.78 3.55 0.66
C ARG A 61 -3.62 4.54 0.61
N GLY A 62 -3.39 5.19 -0.52
CA GLY A 62 -2.35 6.22 -0.68
C GLY A 62 -2.54 7.38 0.29
N GLU A 63 -3.76 7.86 0.47
CA GLU A 63 -4.08 8.91 1.44
C GLU A 63 -3.83 8.47 2.89
N LYS A 64 -4.26 7.24 3.24
CA LYS A 64 -4.01 6.66 4.57
C LYS A 64 -2.51 6.53 4.85
N CYS A 65 -1.73 6.06 3.87
CA CYS A 65 -0.28 6.00 3.97
C CYS A 65 0.34 7.39 4.18
N ARG A 66 -0.07 8.39 3.38
CA ARG A 66 0.44 9.76 3.50
C ARG A 66 0.10 10.41 4.85
N ARG A 67 -1.10 10.15 5.39
CA ARG A 67 -1.48 10.64 6.73
C ARG A 67 -0.64 9.97 7.81
N LEU A 68 -0.49 8.65 7.75
CA LEU A 68 0.27 7.90 8.75
C LEU A 68 1.74 8.30 8.74
N GLU A 69 2.35 8.48 7.56
CA GLU A 69 3.74 8.91 7.40
C GLU A 69 4.08 10.14 8.26
N ARG A 70 3.21 11.16 8.27
CA ARG A 70 3.40 12.38 9.07
C ARG A 70 3.47 12.12 10.58
N HIS A 71 2.84 11.05 11.05
CA HIS A 71 2.77 10.69 12.47
C HIS A 71 3.82 9.64 12.90
N ILE A 72 4.58 9.09 11.95
CA ILE A 72 5.62 8.11 12.25
C ILE A 72 7.00 8.54 11.75
N ASN A 73 7.09 9.57 10.91
CA ASN A 73 8.36 10.05 10.40
C ASN A 73 9.21 10.66 11.53
N PRO A 74 10.42 10.13 11.80
CA PRO A 74 11.28 10.59 12.89
C PRO A 74 11.84 12.00 12.69
N ALA A 75 11.73 12.58 11.48
CA ALA A 75 12.07 13.98 11.24
C ALA A 75 11.19 14.96 12.07
N PHE A 76 10.03 14.51 12.54
CA PHE A 76 9.20 15.26 13.48
C PHE A 76 9.47 14.77 14.90
N SER A 77 10.02 15.64 15.75
CA SER A 77 10.36 15.30 17.14
C SER A 77 9.18 14.81 17.97
N GLY A 78 7.96 15.23 17.63
CA GLY A 78 6.72 14.75 18.26
C GLY A 78 6.41 13.26 18.02
N ASN A 79 7.06 12.63 17.05
CA ASN A 79 6.91 11.20 16.74
C ASN A 79 7.95 10.32 17.47
N LEU A 80 8.90 10.94 18.17
CA LEU A 80 9.95 10.23 18.91
C LEU A 80 9.55 10.04 20.37
N THR A 81 9.95 8.92 20.96
CA THR A 81 9.87 8.75 22.41
C THR A 81 10.92 9.60 23.12
N ARG A 82 10.75 9.81 24.43
CA ARG A 82 11.71 10.57 25.25
C ARG A 82 13.12 9.97 25.18
N ASP A 83 13.23 8.65 25.19
CA ASP A 83 14.51 7.96 25.14
C ASP A 83 15.21 8.17 23.78
N GLN A 84 14.46 8.12 22.67
CA GLN A 84 14.99 8.39 21.33
C GLN A 84 15.45 9.85 21.14
N LEU A 85 14.78 10.81 21.79
CA LEU A 85 15.20 12.22 21.81
C LEU A 85 16.49 12.46 22.61
N LEU A 86 16.74 11.62 23.63
CA LEU A 86 17.97 11.67 24.41
C LEU A 86 19.12 10.98 23.66
N ASP A 87 18.84 9.87 22.97
CA ASP A 87 19.83 9.10 22.20
C ASP A 87 20.31 9.84 20.94
N THR A 88 19.43 10.61 20.27
CA THR A 88 19.81 11.46 19.11
C THR A 88 20.87 12.52 19.45
N ARG A 89 21.04 12.92 20.71
CA ARG A 89 22.13 13.82 21.16
C ARG A 89 23.49 13.10 21.28
N ASP A 90 23.49 11.77 21.38
CA ASP A 90 24.68 10.92 21.42
C ASP A 90 24.99 10.30 20.04
N ASP A 91 23.99 10.03 19.20
CA ASP A 91 24.16 9.46 17.85
C ASP A 91 24.88 10.38 16.85
N ALA A 92 24.74 11.69 16.96
CA ALA A 92 25.52 12.65 16.16
C ALA A 92 27.04 12.47 16.35
N ARG A 93 27.47 11.91 17.48
CA ARG A 93 28.88 11.57 17.76
C ARG A 93 29.28 10.17 17.28
N ARG A 94 28.32 9.26 17.01
CA ARG A 94 28.59 7.85 16.68
C ARG A 94 28.48 7.51 15.19
N HIS A 95 27.61 8.20 14.44
CA HIS A 95 27.38 7.89 13.01
C HIS A 95 28.20 8.75 12.02
N GLY A 96 28.96 9.74 12.50
CA GLY A 96 29.92 10.53 11.70
C GLY A 96 31.31 9.89 11.52
N GLY A 97 31.45 8.60 11.82
CA GLY A 97 32.73 7.89 11.77
C GLY A 97 32.63 6.58 11.00
N ARG A 98 32.62 6.65 9.67
CA ARG A 98 33.08 5.57 8.80
C ARG A 98 33.51 6.16 7.45
N ASN A 99 34.82 6.33 7.34
CA ASN A 99 35.57 6.50 6.10
C ASN A 99 35.64 5.15 5.37
#